data_AF-A0A1F9H642-F1
#
_entry.id   AF-A0A1F9H642-F1
#
_cell.length_a   1.000
_cell.length_b   1.000
_cell.length_c   1.000
_cell.angle_alpha   90.00
_cell.angle_beta   90.00
_cell.angle_gamma   90.00
#
_symmetry.space_group_name_H-M   'P 1'
#
loop_
_entity.id
_entity.type
_entity.pdbx_description
1 polymer ?
#
loop_
_entity_poly.entity_id
_entity_poly.type
_entity_poly.pdbx_seq_one_letter_code
_entity_poly.pdbx_strand_id
1 'polypeptide(L)'
;MRDAFGSRFISFLLNPSIILSFFFFISCSSEPVSTVNPLANRGKQIYMANCISCHSPDPRQDGPLGPAIHGSSKELLEYRLLKRSYPPSYSPKRPSTLMPRFEHLAGDIEALTSYLNE
;
A
#
# COMPACT_ATOMS: atom_id res chain seq x y z
N MET A 1 38.72 12.67 -52.69
CA MET A 1 38.31 12.71 -51.27
C MET A 1 37.05 11.87 -51.13
N ARG A 2 37.18 10.65 -50.60
CA ARG A 2 36.09 9.70 -50.33
C ARG A 2 36.49 8.95 -49.07
N ASP A 3 35.78 9.16 -47.97
CA ASP A 3 36.06 8.49 -46.70
C ASP A 3 35.08 7.34 -46.47
N ALA A 4 35.66 6.23 -46.03
CA ALA A 4 35.07 4.91 -45.95
C ALA A 4 34.31 4.70 -44.63
N PHE A 5 33.05 4.28 -44.74
CA PHE A 5 32.27 3.75 -43.61
C PHE A 5 31.75 2.37 -44.01
N GLY A 6 32.54 1.33 -43.77
CA GLY A 6 32.17 -0.02 -44.16
C GLY A 6 33.12 -1.05 -43.56
N SER A 7 32.52 -2.10 -42.98
CA SER A 7 33.16 -3.35 -42.56
C SER A 7 33.79 -3.38 -41.17
N ARG A 8 32.97 -3.35 -40.11
CA ARG A 8 33.28 -4.05 -38.85
C ARG A 8 32.09 -4.80 -38.21
N PHE A 9 31.01 -5.06 -38.96
CA PHE A 9 29.74 -5.55 -38.40
C PHE A 9 29.49 -7.06 -38.45
N ILE A 10 30.40 -7.90 -38.97
CA ILE A 10 30.05 -9.30 -39.32
C ILE A 10 30.77 -10.37 -38.48
N SER A 11 31.74 -10.03 -37.62
CA SER A 11 32.59 -11.06 -36.98
C SER A 11 32.18 -11.52 -35.57
N PHE A 12 31.01 -11.13 -35.04
CA PHE A 12 30.60 -11.44 -33.65
C PHE A 12 29.62 -12.62 -33.50
N LEU A 13 29.42 -13.44 -34.54
CA LEU A 13 28.42 -14.52 -34.57
C LEU A 13 28.94 -15.95 -34.31
N LEU A 14 30.09 -16.11 -33.64
CA LEU A 14 30.63 -17.45 -33.35
C LEU A 14 31.26 -17.56 -31.94
N ASN A 15 30.64 -16.96 -30.93
CA ASN A 15 31.06 -17.18 -29.55
C ASN A 15 29.88 -17.61 -28.66
N PRO A 16 29.78 -18.91 -28.31
CA PRO A 16 28.65 -19.46 -27.57
C PRO A 16 28.57 -18.97 -26.11
N SER A 17 29.60 -18.30 -25.59
CA SER A 17 29.61 -17.75 -24.23
C SER A 17 28.85 -16.42 -24.06
N ILE A 18 28.43 -15.76 -25.15
CA ILE A 18 27.78 -14.43 -25.08
C ILE A 18 26.25 -14.52 -25.12
N ILE A 19 25.69 -15.65 -25.55
CA ILE A 19 24.24 -15.85 -25.73
C ILE A 19 23.50 -15.90 -24.37
N LEU A 20 24.18 -16.23 -23.27
CA LEU A 20 23.56 -16.35 -21.95
C LEU A 20 23.31 -15.00 -21.24
N SER A 21 23.87 -13.90 -21.73
CA SER A 21 23.76 -12.57 -21.07
C SER A 21 22.76 -11.60 -21.73
N PHE A 22 22.14 -11.95 -22.86
CA PHE A 22 21.30 -11.01 -23.61
C PHE A 22 19.78 -11.11 -23.36
N PHE A 23 19.34 -12.01 -22.46
CA PHE A 23 17.92 -12.21 -22.16
C PHE A 23 17.39 -11.44 -20.93
N PHE A 24 18.16 -10.49 -20.37
CA PHE A 24 17.80 -9.85 -19.10
C PHE A 24 17.17 -8.44 -19.22
N PHE A 25 16.91 -7.93 -20.43
CA PHE A 25 16.51 -6.52 -20.62
C PHE A 25 15.10 -6.27 -21.16
N ILE A 26 14.24 -7.29 -21.35
CA ILE A 26 12.88 -7.08 -21.85
C ILE A 26 11.86 -7.68 -20.88
N SER A 27 11.64 -7.00 -19.76
CA SER A 27 10.39 -7.15 -19.01
C SER A 27 10.05 -5.83 -18.34
N CYS A 28 9.51 -4.91 -19.14
CA CYS A 28 8.71 -3.80 -18.65
C CYS A 28 7.36 -3.90 -19.35
N SER A 29 6.51 -4.82 -18.87
CA SER A 29 5.09 -4.78 -19.18
C SER A 29 4.43 -3.83 -18.19
N SER A 30 4.04 -2.65 -18.65
CA SER A 30 3.07 -1.83 -17.93
C SER A 30 1.70 -2.49 -18.11
N GLU A 31 1.31 -3.32 -17.15
CA GLU A 31 -0.08 -3.79 -17.00
C GLU A 31 -1.01 -2.58 -16.91
N PRO A 32 -2.26 -2.65 -17.41
CA PRO A 32 -3.24 -1.60 -17.21
C PRO A 32 -3.45 -1.46 -15.70
N VAL A 33 -2.93 -0.37 -15.13
CA VAL A 33 -3.19 0.02 -13.75
C VAL A 33 -4.70 0.14 -13.63
N SER A 34 -5.32 -0.88 -13.04
CA SER A 34 -6.69 -0.81 -12.55
C SER A 34 -6.81 0.46 -11.71
N THR A 35 -8.00 1.05 -11.67
CA THR A 35 -8.32 2.34 -11.02
C THR A 35 -8.18 2.28 -9.50
N VAL A 36 -7.12 1.69 -8.98
CA VAL A 36 -6.86 1.46 -7.57
C VAL A 36 -6.24 2.72 -7.02
N ASN A 37 -6.91 3.32 -6.04
CA ASN A 37 -6.41 4.48 -5.33
C ASN A 37 -5.10 4.09 -4.61
N PRO A 38 -3.93 4.63 -5.01
CA PRO A 38 -2.64 4.23 -4.42
C PRO A 38 -2.59 4.49 -2.91
N LEU A 39 -3.27 5.53 -2.45
CA LEU A 39 -3.34 5.93 -1.05
C LEU A 39 -4.17 4.92 -0.24
N ALA A 40 -5.31 4.49 -0.78
CA ALA A 40 -6.12 3.45 -0.15
C ALA A 40 -5.42 2.08 -0.16
N ASN A 41 -4.67 1.74 -1.20
CA ASN A 41 -3.83 0.54 -1.22
C ASN A 41 -2.79 0.55 -0.09
N ARG A 42 -2.11 1.68 0.10
CA ARG A 42 -1.20 1.87 1.24
C ARG A 42 -1.95 1.69 2.55
N GLY A 43 -3.12 2.31 2.70
CA GLY A 43 -4.01 2.19 3.86
C GLY A 43 -4.37 0.74 4.17
N LYS A 44 -4.73 -0.03 3.15
CA LYS A 44 -5.05 -1.46 3.27
C LYS A 44 -3.87 -2.25 3.82
N GLN A 45 -2.65 -2.02 3.32
CA GLN A 45 -1.46 -2.71 3.82
C GLN A 45 -1.23 -2.44 5.31
N ILE A 46 -1.36 -1.18 5.73
CA ILE A 46 -1.22 -0.78 7.14
C ILE A 46 -2.32 -1.41 7.98
N TYR A 47 -3.57 -1.38 7.51
CA TYR A 47 -4.72 -1.96 8.21
C TYR A 47 -4.53 -3.46 8.46
N MET A 48 -4.14 -4.20 7.42
CA MET A 48 -3.90 -5.64 7.52
C MET A 48 -2.75 -5.97 8.46
N ALA A 49 -1.72 -5.13 8.53
CA ALA A 49 -0.59 -5.36 9.42
C ALA A 49 -0.88 -5.04 10.89
N ASN A 50 -1.77 -4.08 11.19
CA ASN A 50 -1.87 -3.48 12.53
C ASN A 50 -3.25 -3.61 13.20
N CYS A 51 -4.33 -3.77 12.42
CA CYS A 51 -5.69 -3.56 12.93
C CYS A 51 -6.49 -4.86 13.07
N ILE A 52 -6.18 -5.87 12.26
CA ILE A 52 -6.99 -7.09 12.12
C ILE A 52 -6.87 -8.07 13.29
N SER A 53 -5.97 -7.82 14.25
CA SER A 53 -5.91 -8.62 15.48
C SER A 53 -7.16 -8.44 16.35
N CYS A 54 -7.83 -7.29 16.22
CA CYS A 54 -9.01 -6.93 16.99
C CYS A 54 -10.22 -6.61 16.10
N HIS A 55 -9.99 -5.95 14.97
CA HIS A 55 -11.02 -5.62 13.98
C HIS A 55 -11.11 -6.71 12.90
N SER A 56 -12.21 -6.75 12.16
CA SER A 56 -12.36 -7.68 11.04
C SER A 56 -11.43 -7.30 9.87
N PRO A 57 -10.88 -8.26 9.11
CA PRO A 57 -10.22 -7.96 7.83
C PRO A 57 -11.11 -7.16 6.86
N ASP A 58 -12.43 -7.33 6.93
CA ASP A 58 -13.40 -6.45 6.29
C ASP A 58 -13.84 -5.35 7.28
N PRO A 59 -13.48 -4.06 7.05
CA PRO A 59 -13.78 -2.98 8.00
C PRO A 59 -15.28 -2.70 8.16
N ARG A 60 -16.14 -3.24 7.28
CA ARG A 60 -17.60 -3.12 7.37
C ARG A 60 -18.22 -4.09 8.39
N GLN A 61 -17.44 -5.06 8.87
CA GLN A 61 -17.89 -6.08 9.81
C GLN A 61 -17.25 -5.90 11.18
N ASP A 62 -17.94 -6.35 12.22
CA ASP A 62 -17.39 -6.43 13.56
C ASP A 62 -16.29 -7.50 13.61
N GLY A 63 -15.18 -7.17 14.27
CA GLY A 63 -14.14 -8.13 14.61
C GLY A 63 -14.41 -8.84 15.93
N PRO A 64 -13.51 -9.74 16.36
CA PRO A 64 -13.64 -10.46 17.62
C PRO A 64 -13.69 -9.51 18.84
N LEU A 65 -13.02 -8.35 18.78
CA LEU A 65 -12.95 -7.38 19.87
C LEU A 65 -13.39 -5.97 19.45
N GLY A 66 -12.97 -5.54 18.26
CA GLY A 66 -13.23 -4.21 17.71
C GLY A 66 -14.52 -4.16 16.89
N PRO A 67 -15.26 -3.04 16.92
CA PRO A 67 -16.43 -2.85 16.07
C PRO A 67 -16.03 -2.67 14.59
N ALA A 68 -17.01 -2.70 13.69
CA ALA A 68 -16.88 -2.20 12.32
C ALA A 68 -16.45 -0.73 12.32
N ILE A 69 -15.47 -0.38 11.49
CA ILE A 69 -14.85 0.95 11.43
C ILE A 69 -14.80 1.55 10.01
N HIS A 70 -15.46 0.91 9.04
CA HIS A 70 -15.74 1.53 7.74
C HIS A 70 -16.40 2.90 7.90
N GLY A 71 -16.04 3.85 7.04
CA GLY A 71 -16.53 5.22 7.06
C GLY A 71 -15.97 6.09 8.19
N SER A 72 -14.95 5.63 8.92
CA SER A 72 -14.35 6.44 9.99
C SER A 72 -13.68 7.69 9.42
N SER A 73 -13.93 8.84 10.06
CA SER A 73 -13.36 10.12 9.65
C SER A 73 -11.87 10.20 10.01
N LYS A 74 -11.14 11.06 9.30
CA LYS A 74 -9.74 11.39 9.62
C LYS A 74 -9.57 11.83 11.07
N GLU A 75 -10.46 12.71 11.54
CA GLU A 75 -10.44 13.21 12.92
C GLU A 75 -10.60 12.05 13.92
N LEU A 76 -11.55 11.13 13.69
CA LEU A 76 -11.72 9.97 14.57
C LEU A 76 -10.44 9.13 14.61
N LEU A 77 -9.80 8.89 13.47
CA LEU A 77 -8.54 8.14 13.39
C LEU A 77 -7.41 8.82 14.18
N GLU A 78 -7.25 10.13 14.06
CA GLU A 78 -6.24 10.88 14.83
C GLU A 78 -6.48 10.74 16.34
N TYR A 79 -7.73 10.90 16.81
CA TYR A 79 -8.05 10.73 18.22
C TYR A 79 -7.83 9.30 18.72
N ARG A 80 -8.26 8.29 17.94
CA ARG A 80 -8.11 6.88 18.33
C ARG A 80 -6.66 6.44 18.33
N LEU A 81 -5.96 6.66 17.22
CA LEU A 81 -4.62 6.12 17.00
C LEU A 81 -3.56 6.95 17.72
N LEU A 82 -3.68 8.27 17.72
CA LEU A 82 -2.64 9.13 18.27
C LEU A 82 -2.92 9.50 19.73
N LYS A 83 -4.19 9.64 20.16
CA LYS A 83 -4.53 10.16 21.51
C LYS A 83 -5.20 9.14 22.43
N ARG A 84 -5.56 7.95 21.95
CA ARG A 84 -6.41 6.95 22.66
C ARG A 84 -7.75 7.49 23.17
N SER A 85 -8.23 8.60 22.64
CA SER A 85 -9.47 9.26 23.06
C SER A 85 -10.46 9.30 21.91
N TYR A 86 -11.55 10.03 22.07
CA TYR A 86 -12.57 10.23 21.03
C TYR A 86 -12.79 11.73 20.84
N PRO A 87 -13.16 12.19 19.62
CA PRO A 87 -13.63 13.55 19.42
C PRO A 87 -14.83 13.83 20.35
N PRO A 88 -15.00 15.06 20.88
CA PRO A 88 -16.09 15.37 21.82
C PRO A 88 -17.50 15.07 21.30
N SER A 89 -17.70 15.11 19.99
CA SER A 89 -18.97 14.84 19.31
C SER A 89 -19.22 13.35 19.01
N TYR A 90 -18.25 12.47 19.32
CA TYR A 90 -18.31 11.06 18.96
C TYR A 90 -18.69 10.17 20.14
N SER A 91 -19.73 9.35 19.98
CA SER A 91 -20.09 8.32 20.95
C SER A 91 -19.44 6.98 20.58
N PRO A 92 -18.61 6.38 21.48
CA PRO A 92 -17.98 5.08 21.23
C PRO A 92 -18.99 3.97 20.97
N LYS A 93 -18.74 3.14 19.95
CA LYS A 93 -19.57 1.97 19.62
C LYS A 93 -19.51 0.86 20.68
N ARG A 94 -18.44 0.82 21.49
CA ARG A 94 -18.21 -0.18 22.54
C ARG A 94 -17.55 0.50 23.76
N PRO A 95 -17.78 0.00 24.99
CA PRO A 95 -17.21 0.59 26.21
C PRO A 95 -15.74 0.19 26.44
N SER A 96 -15.15 -0.67 25.60
CA SER A 96 -13.80 -1.18 25.81
C SER A 96 -12.73 -0.09 25.62
N THR A 97 -11.68 -0.16 26.42
CA THR A 97 -10.50 0.71 26.34
C THR A 97 -9.27 -0.02 25.80
N LEU A 98 -9.44 -1.25 25.32
CA LEU A 98 -8.36 -2.18 24.94
C LEU A 98 -7.53 -1.69 23.76
N MET A 99 -8.13 -0.97 22.82
CA MET A 99 -7.44 -0.47 21.64
C MET A 99 -6.25 0.43 22.06
N PRO A 100 -5.01 0.05 21.72
CA PRO A 100 -3.81 0.79 22.12
C PRO A 100 -3.63 2.03 21.24
N ARG A 101 -2.60 2.83 21.55
CA ARG A 101 -2.13 3.93 20.71
C ARG A 101 -1.16 3.39 19.67
N PHE A 102 -1.15 4.02 18.50
CA PHE A 102 -0.30 3.71 17.37
C PHE A 102 0.38 4.99 16.87
N GLU A 103 1.16 5.66 17.74
CA GLU A 103 1.79 6.95 17.43
C GLU A 103 2.71 6.90 16.18
N HIS A 104 3.32 5.74 15.94
CA HIS A 104 4.16 5.50 14.76
C HIS A 104 3.39 5.57 13.43
N LEU A 105 2.05 5.52 13.44
CA LEU A 105 1.19 5.65 12.25
C LEU A 105 0.77 7.09 11.96
N ALA A 106 1.33 8.10 12.65
CA ALA A 106 0.97 9.50 12.43
C ALA A 106 1.09 9.96 10.96
N GLY A 107 2.11 9.47 10.24
CA GLY A 107 2.31 9.77 8.82
C GLY A 107 1.37 9.00 7.86
N ASP A 108 0.62 8.03 8.37
CA ASP A 108 -0.17 7.08 7.59
C ASP A 108 -1.70 7.25 7.78
N ILE A 109 -2.13 8.25 8.58
CA ILE A 109 -3.55 8.51 8.88
C ILE A 109 -4.38 8.74 7.61
N GLU A 110 -3.83 9.46 6.64
CA GLU A 110 -4.54 9.78 5.39
C GLU A 110 -4.75 8.52 4.54
N ALA A 111 -3.75 7.65 4.48
CA ALA A 111 -3.83 6.36 3.81
C ALA A 111 -4.90 5.46 4.45
N LEU A 112 -4.89 5.35 5.77
CA LEU A 112 -5.90 4.59 6.52
C LEU A 112 -7.30 5.16 6.32
N THR A 113 -7.45 6.48 6.36
CA THR A 113 -8.75 7.13 6.10
C THR A 113 -9.24 6.83 4.69
N SER A 114 -8.36 6.93 3.69
CA SER A 114 -8.69 6.62 2.30
C SER A 114 -9.17 5.18 2.16
N TYR A 115 -8.50 4.22 2.79
CA TYR A 115 -8.90 2.80 2.74
C TYR A 115 -10.23 2.53 3.43
N LEU A 116 -10.46 3.11 4.61
CA LEU A 116 -11.69 2.87 5.38
C LEU A 116 -12.93 3.48 4.73
N ASN A 117 -12.78 4.33 3.71
CA ASN A 117 -13.87 4.97 2.99
C ASN A 117 -14.10 4.40 1.57
N GLU A 118 -13.40 3.33 1.19
CA GLU A 118 -13.72 2.53 -0.01
C GLU A 118 -14.94 1.62 0.19
#